data_AF-A0A8T7HKK7-F1
#
_entry.id   AF-A0A8T7HKK7-F1
#
_cell.length_a   1.000
_cell.length_b   1.000
_cell.length_c   1.000
_cell.angle_alpha   90.00
_cell.angle_beta   90.00
_cell.angle_gamma   90.00
#
_symmetry.space_group_name_H-M   'P 1'
#
loop_
_entity.id
_entity.type
_entity.pdbx_description
1 polymer ?
#
loop_
_entity_poly.entity_id
_entity_poly.type
_entity_poly.pdbx_seq_one_letter_code
_entity_poly.pdbx_strand_id
1 'polypeptide(L)'
;MAKKGLNELSLAKAGAVVSAASMLLLGIGWNLGVYVGAAQAMAKWHLFFSKSLIGIVGGMVEGAVWSFVILYVFGLLYNKWS
;
A
#
# COMPACT_ATOMS: atom_id res chain seq x y z
N MET A 1 8.57 -28.95 13.75
CA MET A 1 9.63 -28.51 12.82
C MET A 1 9.37 -27.04 12.53
N ALA A 2 10.17 -26.12 13.08
CA ALA A 2 9.94 -24.68 12.94
C ALA A 2 10.14 -24.26 11.47
N LYS A 3 9.15 -23.61 10.85
CA LYS A 3 9.32 -23.02 9.52
C LYS A 3 10.40 -21.94 9.63
N LYS A 4 11.57 -22.21 9.05
CA LYS A 4 12.73 -21.33 9.08
C LYS A 4 12.63 -20.25 7.98
N GLY A 5 11.49 -19.56 7.90
CA GLY A 5 11.18 -18.59 6.84
C GLY A 5 10.12 -17.58 7.25
N LEU A 6 10.15 -16.41 6.63
CA LEU A 6 9.17 -15.34 6.79
C LEU A 6 7.79 -15.86 6.39
N ASN A 7 6.73 -15.48 7.12
CA ASN A 7 5.37 -15.78 6.69
C ASN A 7 4.94 -14.76 5.62
N GLU A 8 5.19 -15.09 4.35
CA GLU A 8 4.97 -14.21 3.20
C GLU A 8 3.53 -13.68 3.13
N LEU A 9 2.55 -14.49 3.52
CA LEU A 9 1.14 -14.11 3.51
C LEU A 9 0.82 -13.07 4.60
N SER A 10 1.45 -13.19 5.76
CA SER A 10 1.30 -12.20 6.84
C SER A 10 2.00 -10.90 6.51
N LEU A 11 3.18 -10.96 5.88
CA LEU A 11 3.92 -9.79 5.39
C LEU A 11 3.12 -9.04 4.33
N ALA A 12 2.59 -9.75 3.33
CA ALA A 12 1.79 -9.17 2.26
C ALA A 12 0.51 -8.52 2.79
N LYS A 13 -0.19 -9.18 3.73
CA LYS A 13 -1.38 -8.60 4.39
C LYS A 13 -1.04 -7.35 5.19
N ALA A 14 0.04 -7.37 5.96
CA ALA A 14 0.47 -6.22 6.74
C ALA A 14 0.77 -5.02 5.84
N GLY A 15 1.52 -5.21 4.75
CA GLY A 15 1.82 -4.11 3.83
C GLY A 15 0.58 -3.62 3.07
N ALA A 16 -0.35 -4.51 2.70
CA ALA A 16 -1.62 -4.10 2.11
C ALA A 16 -2.40 -3.15 3.04
N VAL A 17 -2.50 -3.50 4.32
CA VAL A 17 -3.18 -2.68 5.34
C VAL A 17 -2.45 -1.36 5.57
N VAL A 18 -1.13 -1.39 5.74
CA VAL A 18 -0.33 -0.17 5.95
C VAL A 18 -0.41 0.76 4.74
N SER A 19 -0.37 0.21 3.52
CA SER A 19 -0.51 0.96 2.28
C SER A 19 -1.89 1.62 2.20
N ALA A 20 -2.96 0.86 2.42
CA ALA A 20 -4.32 1.41 2.46
C ALA A 20 -4.50 2.50 3.52
N ALA A 21 -3.99 2.29 4.74
CA ALA A 21 -4.03 3.30 5.80
C ALA A 21 -3.25 4.56 5.41
N SER A 22 -2.10 4.42 4.76
CA SER A 22 -1.30 5.56 4.29
C SER A 22 -2.03 6.36 3.20
N MET A 23 -2.69 5.68 2.26
CA MET A 23 -3.51 6.34 1.23
C MET A 23 -4.67 7.11 1.84
N LEU A 24 -5.33 6.53 2.85
CA LEU A 24 -6.41 7.20 3.57
C LEU A 24 -5.92 8.46 4.28
N LEU A 25 -4.81 8.36 5.02
CA LEU A 25 -4.21 9.49 5.72
C LEU A 25 -3.79 10.60 4.75
N LEU A 26 -3.19 10.25 3.61
CA LEU A 26 -2.84 11.20 2.55
C LEU A 26 -4.07 11.84 1.92
N GLY A 27 -5.14 11.07 1.68
CA GLY A 27 -6.40 11.58 1.14
C GLY A 27 -7.10 12.57 2.08
N ILE A 28 -7.10 12.27 3.38
CA ILE A 28 -7.61 13.17 4.43
C ILE A 28 -6.72 14.43 4.52
N GLY A 29 -5.39 14.23 4.58
CA GLY A 29 -4.42 15.33 4.61
C GLY A 29 -4.59 16.28 3.43
N TRP A 30 -4.76 15.74 2.22
CA TRP A 30 -4.99 16.53 1.01
C TRP A 30 -6.28 17.37 1.08
N ASN A 31 -7.35 16.82 1.67
CA ASN A 31 -8.58 17.56 1.89
C ASN A 31 -8.43 18.68 2.93
N LEU A 32 -7.57 18.49 3.93
CA LEU A 32 -7.23 19.50 4.95
C LEU A 32 -6.15 20.50 4.50
N GLY A 33 -5.58 20.35 3.30
CA GLY A 33 -4.49 21.20 2.81
C GLY A 33 -3.11 20.86 3.40
N VAL A 34 -2.97 19.72 4.07
CA VAL A 34 -1.70 19.23 4.64
C VAL A 34 -1.11 18.17 3.70
N TYR A 35 0.22 18.13 3.54
CA TYR A 35 0.91 17.18 2.66
C TYR A 35 0.46 17.19 1.19
N VAL A 36 -0.02 18.35 0.70
CA VAL A 36 -0.55 18.50 -0.67
C VAL A 36 0.46 18.05 -1.73
N GLY A 37 1.75 18.33 -1.55
CA GLY A 37 2.80 17.89 -2.48
C GLY A 37 2.91 16.35 -2.55
N ALA A 38 2.87 15.67 -1.40
CA ALA A 38 2.90 14.21 -1.35
C ALA A 38 1.62 13.60 -1.96
N ALA A 39 0.45 14.17 -1.65
CA ALA A 39 -0.81 13.71 -2.21
C ALA A 39 -0.89 13.91 -3.74
N GLN A 40 -0.36 15.03 -4.26
CA GLN A 40 -0.26 15.25 -5.71
C GLN A 40 0.72 14.29 -6.38
N ALA A 41 1.84 13.96 -5.73
CA ALA A 41 2.75 12.94 -6.25
C ALA A 41 2.06 11.57 -6.29
N MET A 42 1.33 11.21 -5.25
CA MET A 42 0.58 9.94 -5.21
C MET A 42 -0.54 9.89 -6.25
N ALA A 43 -1.23 11.00 -6.52
CA ALA A 43 -2.22 11.09 -7.59
C ALA A 43 -1.61 10.93 -9.00
N LYS A 44 -0.29 11.13 -9.16
CA LYS A 44 0.41 10.83 -10.42
C LYS A 44 0.84 9.37 -10.52
N TRP A 45 1.06 8.70 -9.40
CA TRP A 45 1.53 7.31 -9.35
C TRP A 45 0.40 6.29 -9.27
N HIS A 46 -0.76 6.69 -8.76
CA HIS A 46 -1.95 5.86 -8.62
C HIS A 46 -3.03 6.34 -9.57
N LEU A 47 -3.44 5.45 -10.49
CA LEU A 47 -4.40 5.77 -11.55
C LEU A 47 -5.78 6.14 -10.96
N PHE A 48 -6.13 5.55 -9.83
CA PHE A 48 -7.43 5.75 -9.20
C PHE A 48 -7.40 6.76 -8.05
N PHE A 49 -6.23 7.20 -7.59
CA PHE A 49 -6.13 8.13 -6.47
C PHE A 49 -6.43 9.57 -6.89
N SER A 50 -7.45 10.16 -6.27
CA SER A 50 -7.77 11.58 -6.45
C SER A 50 -8.29 12.18 -5.14
N LYS A 51 -8.45 13.51 -5.10
CA LYS A 51 -8.94 14.22 -3.92
C LYS A 51 -10.38 13.85 -3.51
N SER A 52 -11.13 13.24 -4.43
CA SER A 52 -12.51 12.79 -4.18
C SER A 52 -12.55 11.56 -3.26
N LEU A 53 -13.65 11.38 -2.51
CA LEU A 53 -13.83 10.21 -1.63
C LEU A 53 -13.69 8.88 -2.41
N ILE A 54 -14.30 8.80 -3.60
CA ILE A 54 -14.23 7.62 -4.46
C ILE A 54 -12.78 7.38 -4.91
N GLY A 55 -12.04 8.44 -5.25
CA GLY A 55 -10.64 8.33 -5.62
C GLY A 55 -9.73 7.88 -4.48
N ILE A 56 -9.97 8.37 -3.26
CA ILE A 56 -9.22 7.91 -2.08
C ILE A 56 -9.44 6.41 -1.86
N VAL A 57 -10.69 5.95 -1.91
CA VAL A 57 -11.01 4.52 -1.79
C VAL A 57 -10.41 3.72 -2.94
N GLY A 58 -10.46 4.23 -4.17
CA GLY A 58 -9.82 3.61 -5.33
C GLY A 58 -8.31 3.45 -5.14
N GLY A 59 -7.62 4.50 -4.70
CA GLY A 59 -6.19 4.46 -4.39
C GLY A 59 -5.84 3.56 -3.21
N MET A 60 -6.71 3.44 -2.20
CA MET A 60 -6.54 2.47 -1.11
C MET A 60 -6.53 1.04 -1.64
N VAL A 61 -7.47 0.69 -2.52
CA VAL A 61 -7.55 -0.65 -3.12
C VAL A 61 -6.35 -0.91 -4.03
N GLU A 62 -6.04 0.04 -4.92
CA GLU A 62 -4.89 -0.07 -5.83
C GLU A 62 -3.58 -0.24 -5.05
N GLY A 63 -3.33 0.63 -4.05
CA GLY A 63 -2.14 0.58 -3.20
C GLY A 63 -2.05 -0.69 -2.35
N ALA A 64 -3.18 -1.20 -1.86
CA ALA A 64 -3.23 -2.46 -1.12
C ALA A 64 -2.88 -3.65 -2.01
N VAL A 65 -3.43 -3.72 -3.22
CA VAL A 65 -3.18 -4.81 -4.17
C VAL A 65 -1.71 -4.80 -4.61
N TRP A 66 -1.17 -3.65 -5.01
CA TRP A 66 0.24 -3.55 -5.40
C TRP A 66 1.18 -3.89 -4.26
N SER A 67 0.94 -3.36 -3.05
CA SER A 67 1.78 -3.67 -1.89
C SER A 67 1.71 -5.14 -1.51
N PHE A 68 0.52 -5.74 -1.56
CA PHE A 68 0.35 -7.18 -1.34
C PHE A 68 1.19 -8.00 -2.31
N VAL A 69 1.07 -7.74 -3.61
CA VAL A 69 1.78 -8.50 -4.65
C VAL A 69 3.30 -8.36 -4.48
N ILE A 70 3.79 -7.13 -4.31
CA ILE A 70 5.23 -6.86 -4.17
C ILE A 70 5.80 -7.56 -2.94
N LEU A 71 5.16 -7.41 -1.77
CA LEU A 71 5.65 -8.00 -0.53
C LEU A 71 5.47 -9.51 -0.46
N TYR A 72 4.44 -10.04 -1.09
CA TYR A 72 4.27 -11.48 -1.23
C TYR A 72 5.41 -12.09 -2.06
N VAL A 73 5.70 -11.50 -3.23
CA VAL A 73 6.83 -11.92 -4.08
C VAL A 73 8.16 -11.75 -3.34
N PHE A 74 8.34 -10.65 -2.59
CA PHE A 74 9.51 -10.43 -1.76
C PHE A 74 9.66 -11.53 -0.69
N GLY A 75 8.59 -11.88 0.02
CA GLY A 75 8.60 -12.94 1.01
C GLY A 75 8.95 -14.31 0.41
N LEU A 76 8.44 -14.62 -0.79
CA LEU A 76 8.80 -15.84 -1.51
C LEU A 76 10.29 -15.86 -1.91
N LEU A 77 10.81 -14.76 -2.44
CA LEU A 77 12.23 -14.65 -2.81
C LEU A 77 13.13 -14.76 -1.57
N TYR A 78 12.75 -14.11 -0.48
CA TYR A 78 13.46 -14.19 0.80
C TYR A 78 13.53 -15.64 1.30
N ASN A 79 12.41 -16.36 1.28
CA ASN A 79 12.37 -17.76 1.70
C ASN A 79 13.13 -18.70 0.76
N LYS A 80 13.25 -18.35 -0.53
CA LYS A 80 14.02 -19.14 -1.50
C LYS A 80 15.53 -18.99 -1.31
N TRP A 81 15.98 -17.85 -0.78
CA TRP A 81 17.40 -17.51 -0.63
C TRP A 81 17.91 -17.52 0.82
N SER A 82 17.03 -17.82 1.79
CA SER A 82 17.35 -18.02 3.21
C SER A 82 17.56 -19.48 3.57
#